data_AF-A0A438AMX8-F1
#
_entry.id   AF-A0A438AMX8-F1
#
_cell.length_a   1.000
_cell.length_b   1.000
_cell.length_c   1.000
_cell.angle_alpha   90.00
_cell.angle_beta   90.00
_cell.angle_gamma   90.00
#
_symmetry.space_group_name_H-M   'P 1'
#
loop_
_entity.id
_entity.type
_entity.pdbx_description
1 polymer ?
#
loop_
_entity_poly.entity_id
_entity_poly.type
_entity_poly.pdbx_seq_one_letter_code
_entity_poly.pdbx_strand_id
1 'polypeptide(L)'
;MVWHHRRWLNSDMRLKATEEARALFFDLICLSQDQTPIGTLPDDMELIAKLLHVDQARLERLSDMRFGPLHKWTRCRCDDEIRLWHPMVLEMVQEALSRRENNRASNEAANAKKRRQRLRSTIAGFHADLAKNDAAVLWIDDWLQQHCDGYRTAEWYQRAMAAWANQQFDPARARQVG
;
A
#
# COMPACT_ATOMS: atom_id res chain seq x y z
N MET A 1 -10.58 -3.41 3.44
CA MET A 1 -11.39 -2.64 2.47
C MET A 1 -11.73 -1.29 3.06
N VAL A 2 -11.54 -0.19 2.33
CA VAL A 2 -12.14 1.10 2.69
C VAL A 2 -13.59 1.07 2.25
N TRP A 3 -14.52 0.91 3.20
CA TRP A 3 -15.95 0.86 2.87
C TRP A 3 -16.55 2.28 2.87
N HIS A 4 -17.03 2.73 1.70
CA HIS A 4 -17.63 4.05 1.54
C HIS A 4 -19.10 4.04 1.96
N HIS A 5 -19.37 3.76 3.24
CA HIS A 5 -20.74 3.57 3.77
C HIS A 5 -21.69 4.72 3.43
N ARG A 6 -21.24 5.99 3.50
CA ARG A 6 -22.08 7.15 3.16
C ARG A 6 -22.48 7.15 1.69
N ARG A 7 -21.54 6.83 0.80
CA ARG A 7 -21.81 6.76 -0.65
C ARG A 7 -22.79 5.62 -0.94
N TRP A 8 -22.60 4.46 -0.32
CA TRP A 8 -23.54 3.35 -0.44
C TRP A 8 -24.94 3.73 0.03
N LEU A 9 -25.06 4.27 1.24
CA LEU A 9 -26.35 4.62 1.86
C LEU A 9 -27.17 5.64 1.04
N ASN A 10 -26.49 6.47 0.24
CA ASN A 10 -27.12 7.48 -0.62
C ASN A 10 -27.12 7.11 -2.12
N SER A 11 -26.71 5.89 -2.48
CA SER A 11 -26.65 5.46 -3.89
C SER A 11 -28.04 5.13 -4.45
N ASP A 12 -28.21 5.31 -5.76
CA ASP A 12 -29.42 4.86 -6.46
C ASP A 12 -29.73 3.38 -6.20
N MET A 13 -28.70 2.54 -6.23
CA MET A 13 -28.82 1.10 -5.97
C MET A 13 -29.41 0.85 -4.57
N ARG A 14 -28.92 1.55 -3.54
CA ARG A 14 -29.45 1.41 -2.18
C ARG A 14 -30.90 1.86 -2.05
N LEU A 15 -31.27 2.93 -2.76
CA LEU A 15 -32.58 3.58 -2.62
C LEU A 15 -33.69 2.96 -3.47
N LYS A 16 -33.35 2.38 -4.63
CA LYS A 16 -34.33 2.00 -5.67
C LYS A 16 -34.39 0.51 -5.99
N ALA A 17 -33.35 -0.27 -5.66
CA ALA A 17 -33.32 -1.70 -5.94
C ALA A 17 -34.09 -2.52 -4.88
N THR A 18 -34.48 -3.73 -5.25
CA THR A 18 -35.01 -4.73 -4.33
C THR A 18 -33.96 -5.12 -3.30
N GLU A 19 -34.39 -5.62 -2.14
CA GLU A 19 -33.52 -6.16 -1.10
C GLU A 19 -32.54 -7.21 -1.63
N GLU A 20 -33.01 -8.10 -2.49
CA GLU A 20 -32.18 -9.13 -3.12
C GLU A 20 -31.13 -8.53 -4.05
N ALA A 21 -31.53 -7.66 -4.98
CA ALA A 21 -30.58 -7.06 -5.91
C ALA A 21 -29.51 -6.23 -5.17
N ARG A 22 -29.87 -5.57 -4.07
CA ARG A 22 -28.90 -4.86 -3.22
C ARG A 22 -27.92 -5.79 -2.53
N ALA A 23 -28.38 -6.93 -2.04
CA ALA A 23 -27.52 -7.93 -1.40
C ALA A 23 -26.50 -8.46 -2.41
N LEU A 24 -26.98 -8.93 -3.57
CA LEU A 24 -26.10 -9.47 -4.62
C LEU A 24 -25.12 -8.40 -5.16
N PHE A 25 -25.58 -7.16 -5.38
CA PHE A 25 -24.69 -6.07 -5.78
C PHE A 25 -23.58 -5.80 -4.75
N PHE A 26 -23.92 -5.83 -3.46
CA PHE A 26 -22.93 -5.65 -2.40
C PHE A 26 -21.94 -6.82 -2.35
N ASP A 27 -22.43 -8.06 -2.51
CA ASP A 27 -21.58 -9.24 -2.56
C ASP A 27 -20.62 -9.18 -3.75
N LEU A 28 -21.07 -8.71 -4.92
CA LEU A 28 -20.21 -8.47 -6.08
C LEU A 28 -19.10 -7.45 -5.82
N ILE A 29 -19.39 -6.37 -5.07
CA ILE A 29 -18.35 -5.42 -4.63
C ILE A 29 -17.32 -6.15 -3.76
N CYS A 30 -17.77 -6.96 -2.80
CA CYS A 30 -16.88 -7.73 -1.92
C CYS A 30 -16.02 -8.71 -2.73
N LEU A 31 -16.65 -9.55 -3.56
CA LEU A 31 -16.01 -10.55 -4.40
C LEU A 31 -14.95 -9.94 -5.32
N SER A 32 -15.23 -8.76 -5.90
CA SER A 32 -14.30 -8.08 -6.81
C SER A 32 -12.96 -7.74 -6.17
N GLN A 33 -12.89 -7.59 -4.83
CA GLN A 33 -11.64 -7.27 -4.13
C GLN A 33 -10.63 -8.43 -4.16
N ASP A 34 -11.12 -9.67 -4.28
CA ASP A 34 -10.29 -10.88 -4.28
C ASP A 34 -10.03 -11.42 -5.70
N GLN A 35 -10.52 -10.72 -6.72
CA GLN A 35 -10.28 -11.07 -8.12
C GLN A 35 -8.90 -10.60 -8.61
N THR A 36 -8.47 -11.21 -9.72
CA THR A 36 -7.31 -10.76 -10.48
C THR A 36 -7.77 -10.37 -11.89
N PRO A 37 -7.64 -9.10 -12.30
CA PRO A 37 -7.17 -7.93 -11.54
C PRO A 37 -8.13 -7.48 -10.40
N ILE A 38 -7.57 -6.89 -9.34
CA ILE A 38 -8.32 -6.44 -8.16
C ILE A 38 -9.36 -5.38 -8.56
N GLY A 39 -10.58 -5.51 -8.04
CA GLY A 39 -11.69 -4.60 -8.28
C GLY A 39 -12.49 -4.88 -9.56
N THR A 40 -12.22 -6.00 -10.22
CA THR A 40 -12.95 -6.45 -11.40
C THR A 40 -13.73 -7.73 -11.13
N LEU A 41 -14.64 -8.09 -12.02
CA LEU A 41 -15.32 -9.38 -12.04
C LEU A 41 -15.17 -10.01 -13.44
N PRO A 42 -15.32 -11.32 -13.57
CA PRO A 42 -15.40 -11.97 -14.88
C PRO A 42 -16.64 -11.51 -15.65
N ASP A 43 -16.56 -11.39 -16.98
CA ASP A 43 -17.71 -11.11 -17.86
C ASP A 43 -18.40 -12.42 -18.29
N ASP A 44 -18.64 -13.31 -17.32
CA ASP A 44 -19.26 -14.62 -17.50
C ASP A 44 -20.35 -14.80 -16.45
N MET A 45 -21.60 -14.83 -16.89
CA MET A 45 -22.77 -14.90 -16.01
C MET A 45 -22.84 -16.22 -15.23
N GLU A 46 -22.43 -17.34 -15.83
CA GLU A 46 -22.41 -18.64 -15.16
C GLU A 46 -21.42 -18.61 -13.99
N LEU A 47 -20.24 -18.04 -14.24
CA LEU A 47 -19.22 -17.92 -13.22
C LEU A 47 -19.64 -16.94 -12.11
N ILE A 48 -20.24 -15.80 -12.45
CA ILE A 48 -20.76 -14.84 -11.47
C ILE A 48 -21.84 -15.52 -10.60
N ALA A 49 -22.76 -16.28 -11.20
CA ALA A 49 -23.79 -17.01 -10.46
C ALA A 49 -23.18 -18.02 -9.47
N LYS A 50 -22.13 -18.75 -9.88
CA LYS A 50 -21.38 -19.65 -9.00
C LYS A 50 -20.71 -18.91 -7.84
N LEU A 51 -20.08 -17.76 -8.10
CA LEU A 51 -19.46 -16.93 -7.07
C LEU A 51 -20.46 -16.38 -6.04
N LEU A 52 -21.68 -16.05 -6.51
CA LEU A 52 -22.77 -15.57 -5.66
C LEU A 52 -23.58 -16.70 -5.01
N HIS A 53 -23.32 -17.96 -5.36
CA HIS A 53 -24.10 -19.13 -4.94
C HIS A 53 -25.61 -19.00 -5.25
N VAL A 54 -25.95 -18.51 -6.44
CA VAL A 54 -27.34 -18.36 -6.91
C VAL A 54 -27.56 -19.09 -8.23
N ASP A 55 -28.83 -19.31 -8.57
CA ASP A 55 -29.24 -19.79 -9.88
C ASP A 55 -28.92 -18.74 -10.97
N GLN A 56 -28.32 -19.18 -12.09
CA GLN A 56 -27.90 -18.31 -13.19
C GLN A 56 -29.10 -17.59 -13.83
N ALA A 57 -30.17 -18.32 -14.16
CA ALA A 57 -31.33 -17.72 -14.84
C ALA A 57 -32.01 -16.67 -13.94
N ARG A 58 -32.01 -16.88 -12.62
CA ARG A 58 -32.45 -15.88 -11.65
C ARG A 58 -31.55 -14.64 -11.65
N LEU A 59 -30.23 -14.82 -11.63
CA LEU A 59 -29.28 -13.72 -11.67
C LEU A 59 -29.42 -12.89 -12.96
N GLU A 60 -29.62 -13.52 -14.11
CA GLU A 60 -29.86 -12.85 -15.40
C GLU A 60 -31.11 -11.97 -15.33
N ARG A 61 -32.25 -12.53 -14.91
CA ARG A 61 -33.50 -11.76 -14.76
C ARG A 61 -33.36 -10.57 -13.82
N LEU A 62 -32.63 -10.74 -12.72
CA LEU A 62 -32.37 -9.64 -11.79
C LEU A 62 -31.44 -8.60 -12.40
N SER A 63 -30.45 -9.01 -13.19
CA SER A 63 -29.46 -8.14 -13.82
C SER A 63 -30.05 -7.30 -14.97
N ASP A 64 -31.11 -7.79 -15.61
CA ASP A 64 -31.88 -7.03 -16.60
C ASP A 64 -32.67 -5.86 -16.00
N MET A 65 -32.87 -5.85 -14.69
CA MET A 65 -33.53 -4.75 -14.01
C MET A 65 -32.64 -3.49 -14.04
N ARG A 66 -33.27 -2.31 -14.18
CA ARG A 66 -32.57 -1.01 -14.13
C ARG A 66 -31.66 -0.87 -12.90
N PHE A 67 -32.09 -1.41 -11.76
CA PHE A 67 -31.33 -1.46 -10.51
C PHE A 67 -31.09 -2.93 -10.08
N GLY A 68 -30.52 -3.72 -10.98
CA GLY A 68 -30.12 -5.10 -10.76
C GLY A 68 -28.71 -5.27 -10.16
N PRO A 69 -28.28 -6.51 -9.88
CA PRO A 69 -26.96 -6.83 -9.32
C PRO A 69 -25.79 -6.27 -10.14
N LEU A 70 -25.91 -6.23 -11.47
CA LEU A 70 -24.91 -5.67 -12.38
C LEU A 70 -25.12 -4.18 -12.70
N HIS A 71 -25.89 -3.44 -11.90
CA HIS A 71 -26.10 -2.01 -12.10
C HIS A 71 -24.76 -1.24 -12.17
N LYS A 72 -24.52 -0.56 -13.29
CA LYS A 72 -23.29 0.22 -13.59
C LYS A 72 -21.98 -0.59 -13.61
N TRP A 73 -22.05 -1.92 -13.59
CA TRP A 73 -20.93 -2.75 -13.99
C TRP A 73 -20.77 -2.66 -15.50
N THR A 74 -19.57 -2.33 -15.96
CA THR A 74 -19.28 -2.08 -17.37
C THR A 74 -18.12 -2.96 -17.80
N ARG A 75 -18.12 -3.38 -19.05
CA ARG A 75 -17.01 -4.12 -19.64
C ARG A 75 -15.76 -3.23 -19.74
N CYS A 76 -14.61 -3.79 -19.40
CA CYS A 76 -13.29 -3.26 -19.70
C CYS A 76 -12.42 -4.38 -20.25
N ARG A 77 -11.38 -3.99 -20.99
CA ARG A 77 -10.32 -4.91 -21.41
C ARG A 77 -9.22 -4.90 -20.34
N CYS A 78 -8.88 -6.08 -19.83
CA CYS A 78 -7.77 -6.32 -18.93
C CYS A 78 -6.84 -7.31 -19.63
N ASP A 79 -5.70 -6.82 -20.13
CA ASP A 79 -4.78 -7.59 -20.96
C ASP A 79 -5.50 -8.24 -22.16
N ASP A 80 -5.62 -9.57 -22.15
CA ASP A 80 -6.25 -10.37 -23.20
C ASP A 80 -7.68 -10.83 -22.87
N GLU A 81 -8.23 -10.39 -21.73
CA GLU A 81 -9.58 -10.76 -21.28
C GLU A 81 -10.52 -9.56 -21.16
N ILE A 82 -11.84 -9.80 -21.36
CA ILE A 82 -12.88 -8.84 -21.03
C ILE A 82 -13.39 -9.11 -19.63
N ARG A 83 -13.47 -8.06 -18.82
CA ARG A 83 -13.88 -8.11 -17.42
C ARG A 83 -14.90 -7.02 -17.13
N LEU A 84 -15.61 -7.14 -16.02
CA LEU A 84 -16.53 -6.13 -15.52
C LEU A 84 -15.84 -5.29 -14.46
N TRP A 85 -16.00 -3.98 -14.53
CA TRP A 85 -15.56 -3.04 -13.50
C TRP A 85 -16.70 -2.12 -13.11
N HIS A 86 -16.62 -1.56 -11.91
CA HIS A 86 -17.55 -0.57 -11.42
C HIS A 86 -16.80 0.69 -10.95
N PRO A 87 -17.21 1.91 -11.33
CA PRO A 87 -16.51 3.14 -10.97
C PRO A 87 -16.24 3.31 -9.48
N MET A 88 -17.24 3.05 -8.64
CA MET A 88 -17.08 3.07 -7.18
C MET A 88 -16.00 2.11 -6.67
N VAL A 89 -15.92 0.90 -7.26
CA VAL A 89 -14.95 -0.11 -6.85
C VAL A 89 -13.55 0.29 -7.29
N LEU A 90 -13.40 0.85 -8.50
CA LEU A 90 -12.12 1.37 -8.97
C LEU A 90 -11.59 2.47 -8.05
N GLU A 91 -12.43 3.44 -7.68
CA GLU A 91 -12.05 4.51 -6.73
C GLU A 91 -11.62 3.93 -5.37
N MET A 92 -12.36 2.94 -4.85
CA MET A 92 -12.01 2.23 -3.60
C MET A 92 -10.64 1.56 -3.67
N VAL A 93 -10.36 0.87 -4.78
CA VAL A 93 -9.10 0.16 -5.00
C VAL A 93 -7.95 1.15 -5.14
N GLN A 94 -8.12 2.23 -5.91
CA GLN A 94 -7.11 3.29 -6.06
C GLN A 94 -6.77 3.95 -4.74
N GLU A 95 -7.78 4.27 -3.92
CA GLU A 95 -7.56 4.84 -2.59
C GLU A 95 -6.82 3.86 -1.66
N ALA A 96 -7.20 2.57 -1.68
CA ALA A 96 -6.54 1.55 -0.89
C ALA A 96 -5.06 1.39 -1.28
N LEU A 97 -4.74 1.41 -2.58
CA LEU A 97 -3.38 1.35 -3.09
C LEU A 97 -2.57 2.58 -2.67
N SER A 98 -3.12 3.78 -2.84
CA SER A 98 -2.47 5.02 -2.42
C SER A 98 -2.19 5.06 -0.91
N ARG A 99 -3.15 4.63 -0.09
CA ARG A 99 -2.96 4.53 1.37
C ARG A 99 -1.87 3.53 1.74
N ARG A 100 -1.81 2.38 1.05
CA ARG A 100 -0.76 1.37 1.28
C ARG A 100 0.63 1.91 0.96
N GLU A 101 0.77 2.64 -0.14
CA GLU A 101 2.01 3.30 -0.53
C GLU A 101 2.42 4.39 0.49
N ASN A 102 1.48 5.27 0.85
CA ASN A 102 1.72 6.31 1.85
C ASN A 102 2.09 5.74 3.22
N ASN A 103 1.42 4.67 3.66
CA ASN A 103 1.73 4.00 4.91
C ASN A 103 3.10 3.34 4.87
N ARG A 104 3.50 2.75 3.74
CA ARG A 104 4.84 2.19 3.56
C ARG A 104 5.91 3.27 3.70
N ALA A 105 5.77 4.38 2.97
CA ALA A 105 6.70 5.49 3.02
C ALA A 105 6.79 6.11 4.44
N SER A 106 5.65 6.33 5.09
CA SER A 106 5.58 6.86 6.45
C SER A 106 6.22 5.91 7.48
N ASN A 107 5.95 4.60 7.37
CA ASN A 107 6.56 3.60 8.24
C ASN A 107 8.08 3.52 8.05
N GLU A 108 8.57 3.55 6.81
CA GLU A 108 10.00 3.58 6.50
C GLU A 108 10.66 4.83 7.11
N ALA A 109 10.06 6.01 6.96
CA ALA A 109 10.55 7.25 7.55
C ALA A 109 10.54 7.23 9.10
N ALA A 110 9.46 6.74 9.72
CA ALA A 110 9.36 6.61 11.17
C ALA A 110 10.36 5.60 11.74
N ASN A 111 10.55 4.46 11.06
CA ASN A 111 11.54 3.46 11.42
C ASN A 111 12.97 4.00 11.30
N ALA A 112 13.27 4.74 10.23
CA ALA A 112 14.56 5.40 10.06
C ALA A 112 14.81 6.45 11.14
N LYS A 113 13.81 7.26 11.50
CA LYS A 113 13.91 8.23 12.60
C LYS A 113 14.20 7.55 13.94
N LYS A 114 13.43 6.51 14.30
CA LYS A 114 13.64 5.73 15.55
C LYS A 114 15.01 5.06 15.56
N ARG A 115 15.45 4.50 14.42
CA ARG A 115 16.77 3.88 14.28
C ARG A 115 17.89 4.90 14.51
N ARG A 116 17.82 6.08 13.89
CA ARG A 116 18.80 7.15 14.10
C ARG A 116 18.80 7.68 15.54
N GLN A 117 17.63 7.80 16.17
CA GLN A 117 17.55 8.16 17.58
C GLN A 117 18.28 7.15 18.48
N ARG A 118 18.06 5.84 18.25
CA ARG A 118 18.79 4.78 18.97
C ARG A 118 20.29 4.83 18.70
N LEU A 119 20.67 5.00 17.44
CA LEU A 119 22.08 5.15 17.05
C LEU A 119 22.73 6.32 17.79
N ARG A 120 22.04 7.46 17.89
CA ARG A 120 22.51 8.64 18.62
C ARG A 120 22.78 8.33 20.08
N SER A 121 21.87 7.63 20.75
CA SER A 121 22.06 7.17 22.13
C SER A 121 23.23 6.20 22.26
N THR A 122 23.42 5.28 21.31
CA THR A 122 24.55 4.35 21.31
C THR A 122 25.88 5.08 21.09
N ILE A 123 25.98 5.94 20.08
CA ILE A 123 27.20 6.74 19.81
C ILE A 123 27.52 7.63 21.01
N ALA A 124 26.52 8.20 21.69
CA ALA A 124 26.75 9.04 22.86
C ALA A 124 27.48 8.30 24.00
N GLY A 125 27.30 6.98 24.11
CA GLY A 125 28.04 6.13 25.04
C GLY A 125 29.53 5.97 24.70
N PHE A 126 29.93 6.23 23.45
CA PHE A 126 31.33 6.17 23.01
C PHE A 126 31.94 7.58 22.84
N HIS A 127 31.20 8.49 22.22
CA HIS A 127 31.66 9.83 21.86
C HIS A 127 30.49 10.83 21.83
N ALA A 128 30.29 11.53 22.96
CA ALA A 128 29.13 12.41 23.16
C ALA A 128 28.99 13.54 22.12
N ASP A 129 30.09 14.16 21.70
CA ASP A 129 30.01 15.27 20.73
C ASP A 129 29.77 14.81 19.29
N LEU A 130 30.29 13.65 18.90
CA LEU A 130 29.99 13.02 17.62
C LEU A 130 28.50 12.67 17.54
N ALA A 131 27.91 12.20 18.63
CA ALA A 131 26.48 11.94 18.71
C ALA A 131 25.64 13.22 18.51
N LYS A 132 26.17 14.42 18.77
CA LYS A 132 25.48 15.69 18.53
C LYS A 132 25.51 16.13 17.07
N ASN A 133 26.42 15.60 16.26
CA ASN A 133 26.57 15.96 14.86
C ASN A 133 25.58 15.16 13.99
N ASP A 134 24.53 15.83 13.51
CA ASP A 134 23.50 15.19 12.68
C ASP A 134 24.05 14.62 11.36
N ALA A 135 25.01 15.28 10.73
CA ALA A 135 25.64 14.80 9.51
C ALA A 135 26.42 13.51 9.77
N ALA A 136 27.14 13.44 10.90
CA ALA A 136 27.85 12.23 11.31
C ALA A 136 26.90 11.07 11.60
N VAL A 137 25.82 11.33 12.35
CA VAL A 137 24.83 10.29 12.69
C VAL A 137 24.11 9.77 11.45
N LEU A 138 23.78 10.64 10.50
CA LEU A 138 23.19 10.25 9.22
C LEU A 138 24.16 9.36 8.41
N TRP A 139 25.41 9.80 8.26
CA TRP A 139 26.41 9.06 7.50
C TRP A 139 26.73 7.71 8.14
N ILE A 140 26.88 7.66 9.46
CA ILE A 140 27.15 6.41 10.20
C ILE A 140 25.96 5.44 10.09
N ASP A 141 24.71 5.92 10.13
CA ASP A 141 23.54 5.05 9.94
C ASP A 141 23.46 4.43 8.54
N ASP A 142 23.86 5.20 7.51
CA ASP A 142 23.94 4.75 6.13
C ASP A 142 25.08 3.76 5.93
N TRP A 143 26.28 4.09 6.44
CA TRP A 143 27.44 3.21 6.40
C TRP A 143 27.15 1.86 7.07
N LEU A 144 26.49 1.86 8.24
CA LEU A 144 26.09 0.65 8.94
C LEU A 144 25.02 -0.16 8.19
N GLN A 145 24.16 0.46 7.38
CA GLN A 145 23.20 -0.29 6.54
C GLN A 145 23.88 -0.98 5.37
N GLN A 146 24.94 -0.38 4.83
CA GLN A 146 25.65 -0.92 3.67
C GLN A 146 26.68 -2.00 4.03
N HIS A 147 27.23 -1.97 5.25
CA HIS A 147 28.35 -2.81 5.63
C HIS A 147 28.01 -3.88 6.68
N CYS A 148 26.89 -3.76 7.39
CA CYS A 148 26.51 -4.68 8.47
C CYS A 148 25.22 -5.43 8.12
N ASP A 149 25.35 -6.67 7.62
CA ASP A 149 24.22 -7.55 7.27
C ASP A 149 23.64 -8.32 8.48
N GLY A 150 23.83 -7.82 9.70
CA GLY A 150 23.46 -8.53 10.93
C GLY A 150 23.33 -7.65 12.16
N TYR A 151 23.62 -8.23 13.33
CA TYR A 151 23.50 -7.51 14.60
C TYR A 151 24.62 -6.47 14.75
N ARG A 152 24.23 -5.22 15.01
CA ARG A 152 25.17 -4.12 15.25
C ARG A 152 25.79 -4.26 16.64
N THR A 153 26.94 -4.93 16.71
CA THR A 153 27.77 -5.04 17.92
C THR A 153 28.56 -3.75 18.19
N ALA A 154 29.18 -3.63 19.37
CA ALA A 154 30.04 -2.50 19.72
C ALA A 154 31.16 -2.26 18.69
N GLU A 155 31.76 -3.33 18.17
CA GLU A 155 32.81 -3.28 17.15
C GLU A 155 32.32 -2.61 15.86
N TRP A 156 31.10 -2.91 15.41
CA TRP A 156 30.51 -2.28 14.23
C TRP A 156 30.34 -0.76 14.41
N TYR A 157 29.90 -0.31 15.59
CA TYR A 157 29.79 1.11 15.88
C TYR A 157 31.16 1.79 15.89
N GLN A 158 32.18 1.17 16.48
CA GLN A 158 33.55 1.69 16.47
C GLN A 158 34.13 1.77 15.05
N ARG A 159 33.94 0.73 14.23
CA ARG A 159 34.35 0.73 12.81
C ARG A 159 33.68 1.84 12.02
N ALA A 160 32.38 2.05 12.21
CA ALA A 160 31.65 3.10 11.52
C ALA A 160 32.10 4.51 11.96
N MET A 161 32.37 4.73 13.26
CA MET A 161 32.93 6.00 13.75
C MET A 161 34.34 6.27 13.22
N ALA A 162 35.19 5.24 13.14
CA ALA A 162 36.52 5.34 12.56
C ALA A 162 36.44 5.66 11.05
N ALA A 163 35.52 5.03 10.33
CA ALA A 163 35.29 5.30 8.91
C ALA A 163 34.83 6.74 8.67
N TRP A 164 33.95 7.27 9.54
CA TRP A 164 33.56 8.68 9.50
C TRP A 164 34.75 9.61 9.76
N ALA A 165 35.56 9.34 10.78
CA ALA A 165 36.75 10.14 11.07
C ALA A 165 37.70 10.15 9.86
N ASN A 166 38.00 9.00 9.28
CA ASN A 166 38.85 8.89 8.09
C ASN A 166 38.30 9.69 6.89
N GLN A 167 36.98 9.71 6.70
CA GLN A 167 36.34 10.52 5.67
C GLN A 167 36.53 12.02 5.90
N GLN A 168 36.50 12.48 7.15
CA GLN A 168 36.71 13.90 7.48
C GLN A 168 38.17 14.34 7.28
N PHE A 169 39.12 13.40 7.37
CA PHE A 169 40.55 13.65 7.17
C PHE A 169 41.06 13.29 5.77
N ASP A 170 40.18 12.90 4.83
CA ASP A 170 40.57 12.62 3.45
C ASP A 170 40.89 13.93 2.69
N PRO A 171 42.16 14.18 2.33
CA PRO A 171 42.58 15.41 1.66
C PRO A 171 41.98 15.58 0.24
N ALA A 172 41.33 14.55 -0.32
CA ALA A 172 40.71 14.63 -1.64
C ALA A 172 39.48 15.56 -1.71
N ARG A 173 38.77 15.80 -0.59
CA ARG A 173 37.63 16.74 -0.55
C ARG A 173 38.01 18.19 -0.20
N ALA A 174 39.18 18.42 0.40
CA ALA A 174 39.67 19.76 0.72
C ALA A 174 40.05 20.59 -0.52
N ARG A 175 40.08 19.99 -1.72
CA ARG A 175 40.42 20.67 -3.00
C ARG A 175 39.20 21.07 -3.86
N GLN A 176 37.97 20.80 -3.43
CA GLN A 176 36.76 21.20 -4.18
C GLN A 176 36.07 22.46 -3.63
N VAL A 177 36.62 23.07 -2.59
CA VAL A 177 36.22 24.39 -2.11
C VAL A 177 37.48 25.25 -2.02
N GLY A 178 37.96 25.68 -3.19
CA GLY A 178 39.11 26.56 -3.37
C GLY A 178 39.02 27.23 -4.73
#